data_AF-A0A072V966-F1
#
_entry.id   AF-A0A072V966-F1
#
_cell.length_a   1.000
_cell.length_b   1.000
_cell.length_c   1.000
_cell.angle_alpha   90.00
_cell.angle_beta   90.00
_cell.angle_gamma   90.00
#
_symmetry.space_group_name_H-M   'P 1'
#
loop_
_entity.id
_entity.type
_entity.pdbx_description
1 polymer ?
#
loop_
_entity_poly.entity_id
_entity_poly.type
_entity_poly.pdbx_seq_one_letter_code
_entity_poly.pdbx_strand_id
1 'polypeptide(L)'
;MFPSETIHVYFINNIITTNPRNVEYILLKKFYNYKKGKVYYAILDDLLGDGIFNDGDHVFFKKKNDDDHVWKFQRNLVRPEFTNPFTLDRAFQVMTEEVEKRLIPVFYSFTHDGRVFYVHDLMRRFSFDVMCRFSFGWDPYALQAALPHSDFGEAFDTTVRISAERASSVSPLIWKIKRYFNIGSQKKLKEATKIKINKNIFNAF
;
A
#
# COMPACT_ATOMS: atom_id res chain seq x y z
N MET A 1 -12.44 -30.13 23.01
CA MET A 1 -11.33 -29.19 23.27
C MET A 1 -11.29 -28.24 22.09
N PHE A 2 -11.72 -26.99 22.24
CA PHE A 2 -11.59 -26.02 21.15
C PHE A 2 -10.09 -25.83 20.86
N PRO A 3 -9.67 -25.75 19.59
CA PRO A 3 -8.29 -25.40 19.28
C PRO A 3 -7.93 -24.11 20.03
N SER A 4 -6.72 -24.00 20.54
CA SER A 4 -6.29 -22.74 21.13
C SER A 4 -6.47 -21.65 20.06
N GLU A 5 -7.23 -20.60 20.39
CA GLU A 5 -7.41 -19.40 19.55
C GLU A 5 -6.09 -18.61 19.41
N THR A 6 -4.96 -19.20 19.81
CA THR A 6 -3.63 -18.65 19.73
C THR A 6 -2.65 -19.77 19.41
N ILE A 7 -1.79 -19.55 18.42
CA ILE A 7 -0.80 -20.52 17.94
C ILE A 7 0.56 -19.83 17.92
N HIS A 8 1.58 -20.54 18.39
CA HIS A 8 2.98 -20.13 18.30
C HIS A 8 3.60 -20.78 17.06
N VAL A 9 4.03 -19.94 16.10
CA VAL A 9 4.74 -20.37 14.90
C VAL A 9 6.24 -20.24 15.16
N TYR A 10 6.83 -21.25 15.80
CA TYR A 10 8.21 -21.24 16.28
C TYR A 10 9.26 -20.98 15.19
N PHE A 11 9.04 -21.48 13.96
CA PHE A 11 9.99 -21.32 12.86
C PHE A 11 10.25 -19.85 12.47
N ILE A 12 9.24 -18.99 12.61
CA ILE A 12 9.33 -17.55 12.32
C ILE A 12 9.18 -16.68 13.57
N ASN A 13 9.20 -17.30 14.76
CA ASN A 13 9.02 -16.66 16.07
C ASN A 13 7.81 -15.71 16.13
N ASN A 14 6.68 -16.12 15.55
CA ASN A 14 5.44 -15.34 15.54
C ASN A 14 4.37 -15.98 16.41
N ILE A 15 3.51 -15.14 17.00
CA ILE A 15 2.30 -15.56 17.71
C ILE A 15 1.10 -15.09 16.88
N ILE A 16 0.23 -16.01 16.52
CA ILE A 16 -1.00 -15.74 15.78
C ILE A 16 -2.16 -15.95 16.73
N THR A 17 -3.02 -14.95 16.91
CA THR A 17 -4.17 -15.04 17.82
C THR A 17 -5.46 -14.60 17.11
N THR A 18 -6.49 -15.41 17.23
CA THR A 18 -7.89 -15.08 16.91
C THR A 18 -8.71 -14.82 18.19
N ASN A 19 -8.12 -14.98 19.38
CA ASN A 19 -8.80 -14.71 20.63
C ASN A 19 -9.19 -13.21 20.72
N PRO A 20 -10.49 -12.89 20.86
CA PRO A 20 -10.95 -11.50 20.81
C PRO A 20 -10.42 -10.64 21.96
N ARG A 21 -10.13 -11.23 23.13
CA ARG A 21 -9.53 -10.51 24.26
C ARG A 21 -8.09 -10.11 23.97
N ASN A 22 -7.32 -10.99 23.31
CA ASN A 22 -5.98 -10.65 22.86
C ASN A 22 -6.02 -9.56 21.79
N VAL A 23 -6.94 -9.65 20.83
CA VAL A 23 -7.12 -8.63 19.78
C VAL A 23 -7.47 -7.27 20.39
N GLU A 24 -8.44 -7.22 21.32
CA GLU A 24 -8.80 -5.99 22.05
C GLU A 24 -7.59 -5.45 22.85
N TYR A 25 -6.86 -6.33 23.53
CA TYR A 25 -5.68 -5.93 24.29
C TYR A 25 -4.62 -5.28 23.40
N ILE A 26 -4.32 -5.90 22.25
CA ILE A 26 -3.32 -5.43 21.28
C ILE A 26 -3.76 -4.13 20.62
N LEU A 27 -4.99 -4.06 20.09
CA LEU A 27 -5.43 -2.95 19.24
C LEU A 27 -6.01 -1.75 20.02
N LEU A 28 -6.50 -1.97 21.25
CA LEU A 28 -7.15 -0.93 22.06
C LEU A 28 -6.36 -0.60 23.32
N LYS A 29 -6.11 -1.60 24.19
CA LYS A 29 -5.62 -1.35 25.56
C LYS A 29 -4.13 -1.03 25.61
N LYS A 30 -3.32 -1.69 24.76
CA LYS A 30 -1.86 -1.59 24.75
C LYS A 30 -1.28 -1.36 23.35
N PHE A 31 -2.02 -0.66 22.49
CA PHE A 31 -1.62 -0.36 21.09
C PHE A 31 -0.16 0.05 20.93
N TYR A 32 0.33 0.97 21.76
CA TYR A 32 1.69 1.48 21.71
C TYR A 32 2.79 0.43 21.98
N ASN A 33 2.45 -0.68 22.64
CA ASN A 33 3.37 -1.79 22.88
C ASN A 33 3.45 -2.76 21.68
N TYR A 34 2.53 -2.67 20.72
CA TYR A 34 2.42 -3.58 19.57
C TYR A 34 2.64 -2.84 18.25
N LYS A 35 3.80 -2.19 18.12
CA LYS A 35 4.23 -1.56 16.87
C LYS A 35 4.47 -2.62 15.79
N LYS A 36 4.33 -2.25 14.51
CA LYS A 36 4.57 -3.11 13.34
C LYS A 36 6.00 -3.67 13.27
N GLY A 37 6.96 -2.93 13.84
CA GLY A 37 8.34 -3.38 14.04
C GLY A 37 9.24 -3.26 12.82
N LYS A 38 10.56 -3.44 13.04
CA LYS A 38 11.61 -3.21 12.04
C LYS A 38 11.53 -4.13 10.82
N VAL A 39 10.98 -5.33 10.98
CA VAL A 39 10.83 -6.29 9.88
C VAL A 39 9.80 -5.79 8.88
N TYR A 40 8.63 -5.35 9.37
CA TYR A 40 7.60 -4.74 8.54
C TYR A 40 8.13 -3.50 7.81
N TYR A 41 8.81 -2.63 8.55
CA TYR A 41 9.45 -1.43 7.98
C TYR A 41 10.41 -1.77 6.83
N ALA A 42 11.33 -2.70 7.05
CA ALA A 42 12.33 -3.07 6.05
C ALA A 42 11.75 -3.73 4.79
N ILE A 43 10.55 -4.31 4.87
CA ILE A 43 9.86 -4.89 3.71
C ILE A 43 9.29 -3.78 2.83
N LEU A 44 8.70 -2.75 3.44
CA LEU A 44 7.89 -1.73 2.77
C LEU A 44 8.56 -0.36 2.65
N ASP A 45 9.78 -0.17 3.16
CA ASP A 45 10.54 1.08 3.15
C ASP A 45 10.59 1.75 1.77
N ASP A 46 10.91 1.00 0.72
CA ASP A 46 10.99 1.49 -0.66
C ASP A 46 9.63 1.88 -1.24
N LEU A 47 8.53 1.31 -0.73
CA LEU A 47 7.16 1.54 -1.22
C LEU A 47 6.45 2.67 -0.46
N LEU A 48 6.50 2.61 0.86
CA LEU A 48 5.71 3.47 1.76
C LEU A 48 6.57 4.55 2.44
N GLY A 49 7.89 4.46 2.34
CA GLY A 49 8.82 5.36 3.01
C GLY A 49 8.56 5.42 4.51
N ASP A 50 8.59 6.63 5.05
CA ASP A 50 8.32 6.94 6.46
C ASP A 50 6.89 7.49 6.66
N GLY A 51 5.97 7.11 5.77
CA GLY A 51 4.57 7.52 5.83
C GLY A 51 3.79 6.86 6.97
N ILE A 52 2.54 7.29 7.15
CA ILE A 52 1.62 6.84 8.21
C ILE A 52 1.42 5.32 8.28
N PHE A 53 1.68 4.59 7.18
CA PHE A 53 1.54 3.15 7.12
C PHE A 53 2.83 2.39 7.46
N ASN A 54 3.96 3.07 7.52
CA ASN A 54 5.29 2.48 7.69
C ASN A 54 6.14 3.31 8.67
N ASP A 55 5.55 3.68 9.80
CA ASP A 55 6.22 4.35 10.91
C ASP A 55 7.23 3.39 11.55
N GLY A 56 8.45 3.40 11.02
CA GLY A 56 9.56 2.70 11.64
C GLY A 56 10.01 3.41 12.92
N ASP A 57 10.50 2.64 13.90
CA ASP A 57 11.38 3.20 14.94
C ASP A 57 12.60 3.84 14.23
N HIS A 58 12.52 5.13 13.95
CA HIS A 58 13.57 5.86 13.26
C HIS A 58 14.86 5.81 14.07
N VAL A 59 15.92 5.26 13.47
CA VAL A 59 17.27 5.28 14.05
C VAL A 59 17.89 6.69 14.01
N PHE A 60 17.44 7.56 13.08
CA PHE A 60 18.01 8.90 12.89
C PHE A 60 17.32 10.02 13.67
N PHE A 61 16.01 9.91 13.92
CA PHE A 61 15.25 10.86 14.75
C PHE A 61 14.94 10.27 16.12
N LYS A 62 15.90 9.57 16.73
CA LYS A 62 15.82 9.17 18.14
C LYS A 62 16.04 10.40 19.01
N LYS A 63 15.12 11.37 18.96
CA LYS A 63 15.00 12.38 20.00
C LYS A 63 14.44 11.65 21.20
N LYS A 64 15.35 11.38 22.14
CA LYS A 64 15.14 10.78 23.45
C LYS A 64 13.88 11.38 24.09
N ASN A 65 12.72 10.73 23.91
CA ASN A 65 11.58 10.60 24.85
C ASN A 65 10.18 10.49 24.25
N ASP A 66 9.92 10.54 22.93
CA ASP A 66 8.55 10.31 22.44
C ASP A 66 8.49 9.84 20.97
N ASP A 67 8.54 8.52 20.75
CA ASP A 67 8.25 7.91 19.44
C ASP A 67 6.75 7.98 19.07
N ASP A 68 5.89 8.38 20.02
CA ASP A 68 4.43 8.44 19.89
C ASP A 68 3.91 9.63 19.06
N HIS A 69 4.76 10.63 18.76
CA HIS A 69 4.30 11.84 18.09
C HIS A 69 4.15 11.70 16.58
N VAL A 70 5.01 10.96 15.87
CA VAL A 70 5.06 11.04 14.40
C VAL A 70 3.84 10.40 13.74
N TRP A 71 3.54 9.14 14.05
CA TRP A 71 2.35 8.47 13.49
C TRP A 71 1.07 9.17 13.92
N LYS A 72 0.96 9.56 15.20
CA LYS A 72 -0.21 10.25 15.72
C LYS A 72 -0.39 11.62 15.07
N PHE A 73 0.70 12.34 14.83
CA PHE A 73 0.70 13.60 14.09
C PHE A 73 0.25 13.41 12.64
N GLN A 74 0.87 12.49 11.90
CA GLN A 74 0.49 12.17 10.51
C GLN A 74 -0.99 11.73 10.43
N ARG A 75 -1.45 10.91 11.38
CA ARG A 75 -2.85 10.47 11.48
C ARG A 75 -3.77 11.63 11.76
N ASN A 76 -3.44 12.51 12.70
CA ASN A 76 -4.28 13.66 13.01
C ASN A 76 -4.35 14.66 11.86
N LEU A 77 -3.29 14.76 11.05
CA LEU A 77 -3.28 15.58 9.85
C LEU A 77 -4.20 15.03 8.75
N VAL A 78 -4.17 13.72 8.53
CA VAL A 78 -4.88 13.08 7.40
C VAL A 78 -6.30 12.65 7.75
N ARG A 79 -6.59 12.30 9.00
CA ARG A 79 -7.91 11.81 9.45
C ARG A 79 -9.08 12.74 9.06
N PRO A 80 -8.99 14.08 9.17
CA PRO A 80 -10.10 14.97 8.82
C PRO A 80 -10.56 14.82 7.37
N GLU A 81 -9.63 14.58 6.43
CA GLU A 81 -9.94 14.39 5.01
C GLU A 81 -10.87 13.20 4.76
N PHE A 82 -10.82 12.17 5.60
CA PHE A 82 -11.69 11.00 5.50
C PHE A 82 -13.07 11.20 6.12
N THR A 83 -13.33 12.35 6.73
CA THR A 83 -14.62 12.71 7.36
C THR A 83 -15.21 14.01 6.83
N ASN A 84 -14.44 14.78 6.08
CA ASN A 84 -14.87 16.05 5.49
C ASN A 84 -15.90 15.79 4.38
N PRO A 85 -17.12 16.33 4.47
CA PRO A 85 -18.15 16.14 3.45
C PRO A 85 -17.70 16.55 2.05
N PHE A 86 -16.91 17.62 1.91
CA PHE A 86 -16.40 18.08 0.61
C PHE A 86 -15.42 17.08 -0.01
N THR A 87 -14.52 16.53 0.82
CA THR A 87 -13.55 15.53 0.37
C THR A 87 -14.25 14.22 -0.01
N LEU A 88 -15.26 13.81 0.76
CA LEU A 88 -16.09 12.65 0.44
C LEU A 88 -16.91 12.85 -0.83
N ASP A 89 -17.56 13.99 -1.00
CA ASP A 89 -18.32 14.34 -2.21
C ASP A 89 -17.42 14.31 -3.46
N ARG A 90 -16.22 14.90 -3.35
CA ARG A 90 -15.22 14.82 -4.42
C ARG A 90 -14.80 13.38 -4.73
N ALA A 91 -14.58 12.54 -3.71
CA ALA A 91 -14.24 11.13 -3.91
C ALA A 91 -15.37 10.36 -4.62
N PHE A 92 -16.63 10.59 -4.21
CA PHE A 92 -17.80 10.01 -4.86
C PHE A 92 -17.92 10.47 -6.31
N GLN A 93 -17.71 11.76 -6.58
CA GLN A 93 -17.74 12.27 -7.95
C GLN A 93 -16.66 11.61 -8.84
N VAL A 94 -15.41 11.51 -8.36
CA VAL A 94 -14.34 10.80 -9.10
C VAL A 94 -14.76 9.37 -9.42
N MET A 95 -15.29 8.67 -8.42
CA MET A 95 -15.71 7.27 -8.53
C MET A 95 -16.87 7.10 -9.53
N THR A 96 -17.92 7.92 -9.42
CA THR A 96 -19.08 7.89 -10.34
C THR A 96 -18.63 8.14 -11.77
N GLU A 97 -17.81 9.17 -11.99
CA GLU A 97 -17.26 9.45 -13.33
C GLU A 97 -16.42 8.29 -13.87
N GLU A 98 -15.63 7.63 -13.03
CA GLU A 98 -14.82 6.47 -13.41
C GLU A 98 -15.70 5.28 -13.81
N VAL A 99 -16.75 5.03 -13.03
CA VAL A 99 -17.70 3.93 -13.27
C VAL A 99 -18.43 4.16 -14.59
N GLU A 100 -19.03 5.34 -14.77
CA GLU A 100 -19.86 5.66 -15.93
C GLU A 100 -19.06 5.76 -17.23
N LYS A 101 -17.89 6.41 -17.18
CA LYS A 101 -17.13 6.72 -18.40
C LYS A 101 -16.14 5.65 -18.81
N ARG A 102 -15.70 4.78 -17.89
CA ARG A 102 -14.65 3.78 -18.19
C ARG A 102 -15.05 2.36 -17.79
N LEU A 103 -15.44 2.13 -16.54
CA LEU A 103 -15.69 0.76 -16.07
C LEU A 103 -16.87 0.09 -16.80
N ILE A 104 -18.01 0.78 -16.89
CA ILE A 104 -19.20 0.28 -17.60
C ILE A 104 -18.90 0.03 -19.09
N PRO A 105 -18.32 0.98 -19.85
CA PRO A 105 -17.92 0.73 -21.24
C PRO A 105 -16.96 -0.47 -21.41
N VAL A 106 -16.00 -0.62 -20.51
CA VAL A 106 -15.07 -1.76 -20.53
C VAL A 106 -15.83 -3.08 -20.33
N PHE A 107 -16.74 -3.16 -19.35
CA PHE A 107 -17.58 -4.35 -19.18
C PHE A 107 -18.42 -4.65 -20.43
N TYR A 108 -19.07 -3.65 -21.03
CA TYR A 108 -19.82 -3.83 -22.27
C TYR A 108 -18.93 -4.30 -23.42
N SER A 109 -17.67 -3.87 -23.52
CA SER A 109 -16.77 -4.35 -24.59
C SER A 109 -16.54 -5.87 -24.52
N PHE A 110 -16.46 -6.44 -23.31
CA PHE A 110 -16.28 -7.88 -23.13
C PHE A 110 -17.53 -8.69 -23.46
N THR A 111 -18.73 -8.13 -23.28
CA THR A 111 -19.98 -8.81 -23.65
C THR A 111 -20.14 -8.95 -25.15
N HIS A 112 -19.63 -8.00 -25.93
CA HIS A 112 -19.71 -8.04 -27.39
C HIS A 112 -18.68 -9.00 -28.01
N ASP A 113 -17.48 -9.07 -27.44
CA ASP A 113 -16.37 -9.86 -28.00
C ASP A 113 -16.33 -11.32 -27.50
N GLY A 114 -17.20 -11.70 -26.54
CA GLY A 114 -17.17 -13.03 -25.90
C GLY A 114 -15.88 -13.32 -25.14
N ARG A 115 -15.12 -12.28 -24.78
CA ARG A 115 -13.79 -12.41 -24.14
C ARG A 115 -13.91 -12.58 -22.63
N VAL A 116 -13.15 -13.54 -22.10
CA VAL A 116 -12.99 -13.71 -20.64
C VAL A 116 -12.02 -12.65 -20.11
N PHE A 117 -12.34 -12.07 -18.96
CA PHE A 117 -11.48 -11.11 -18.27
C PHE A 117 -11.39 -11.42 -16.77
N TYR A 118 -10.32 -10.94 -16.14
CA TYR A 118 -10.13 -11.06 -14.70
C TYR A 118 -10.70 -9.83 -13.99
N VAL A 119 -11.78 -10.02 -13.22
CA VAL A 119 -12.41 -8.95 -12.42
C VAL A 119 -11.38 -8.27 -11.50
N HIS A 120 -10.47 -9.05 -10.90
CA HIS A 120 -9.43 -8.50 -10.04
C HIS A 120 -8.50 -7.51 -10.76
N ASP A 121 -8.15 -7.77 -12.02
CA ASP A 121 -7.29 -6.85 -12.79
C ASP A 121 -8.03 -5.56 -13.14
N LEU A 122 -9.31 -5.65 -13.54
CA LEU A 122 -10.15 -4.48 -13.79
C LEU A 122 -10.35 -3.64 -12.53
N MET A 123 -10.70 -4.26 -11.41
CA MET A 123 -10.90 -3.56 -10.15
C MET A 123 -9.60 -2.92 -9.65
N ARG A 124 -8.44 -3.57 -9.85
CA ARG A 124 -7.14 -2.99 -9.53
C ARG A 124 -6.86 -1.72 -10.35
N ARG A 125 -7.08 -1.76 -11.66
CA ARG A 125 -6.92 -0.59 -12.55
C ARG A 125 -7.89 0.54 -12.21
N PHE A 126 -9.16 0.19 -11.98
CA PHE A 126 -10.19 1.12 -11.53
C PHE A 126 -9.79 1.82 -10.22
N SER A 127 -9.40 1.05 -9.20
CA SER A 127 -8.97 1.62 -7.91
C SER A 127 -7.74 2.51 -8.07
N PHE A 128 -6.81 2.16 -8.95
CA PHE A 128 -5.63 2.97 -9.23
C PHE A 128 -5.99 4.31 -9.87
N ASP A 129 -6.88 4.32 -10.88
CA ASP A 129 -7.36 5.55 -11.53
C ASP A 129 -8.13 6.44 -10.54
N VAL A 130 -9.05 5.87 -9.76
CA VAL A 130 -9.77 6.62 -8.72
C VAL A 130 -8.82 7.23 -7.70
N MET A 131 -7.88 6.44 -7.16
CA MET A 131 -6.94 6.94 -6.16
C MET A 131 -6.01 8.02 -6.72
N CYS A 132 -5.51 7.86 -7.94
CA CYS A 132 -4.66 8.88 -8.55
C CYS A 132 -5.43 10.19 -8.82
N ARG A 133 -6.67 10.09 -9.33
CA ARG A 133 -7.49 11.27 -9.60
C ARG A 133 -7.91 11.98 -8.31
N PHE A 134 -8.22 11.22 -7.27
CA PHE A 134 -8.62 11.75 -5.97
C PHE A 134 -7.44 12.35 -5.20
N SER A 135 -6.33 11.61 -5.07
CA SER A 135 -5.19 12.02 -4.23
C SER A 135 -4.20 12.94 -4.93
N PHE A 136 -4.08 12.85 -6.27
CA PHE A 136 -3.05 13.55 -7.04
C PHE A 136 -3.61 14.48 -8.11
N GLY A 137 -4.93 14.46 -8.34
CA GLY A 137 -5.55 15.21 -9.43
C GLY A 137 -5.11 14.75 -10.83
N TRP A 138 -4.43 13.61 -10.93
CA TRP A 138 -3.85 13.07 -12.16
C TRP A 138 -4.58 11.81 -12.59
N ASP A 139 -4.85 11.69 -13.88
CA ASP A 139 -5.54 10.55 -14.49
C ASP A 139 -4.53 9.62 -15.19
N PRO A 140 -4.32 8.38 -14.70
CA PRO A 140 -3.40 7.43 -15.32
C PRO A 140 -3.98 6.73 -16.56
N TYR A 141 -5.30 6.77 -16.74
CA TYR A 141 -6.02 5.98 -17.75
C TYR A 141 -5.73 4.47 -17.70
N ALA A 142 -5.40 3.90 -16.54
CA ALA A 142 -4.99 2.50 -16.40
C ALA A 142 -6.12 1.50 -16.77
N LEU A 143 -7.39 1.91 -16.63
CA LEU A 143 -8.55 1.09 -16.96
C LEU A 143 -8.83 1.01 -18.47
N GLN A 144 -8.31 1.93 -19.28
CA GLN A 144 -8.50 1.89 -20.74
C GLN A 144 -7.55 0.88 -21.38
N ALA A 145 -8.11 -0.25 -21.83
CA ALA A 145 -7.37 -1.38 -22.41
C ALA A 145 -6.56 -1.06 -23.68
N ALA A 146 -6.80 0.09 -24.32
CA ALA A 146 -6.12 0.52 -25.55
C ALA A 146 -4.83 1.31 -25.31
N LEU A 147 -4.54 1.70 -24.07
CA LEU A 147 -3.36 2.50 -23.72
C LEU A 147 -2.32 1.64 -23.00
N PRO A 148 -1.01 1.82 -23.27
CA PRO A 148 0.03 1.17 -22.50
C PRO A 148 -0.08 1.56 -21.02
N HIS A 149 0.27 0.62 -20.12
CA HIS A 149 0.43 0.94 -18.70
C HIS A 149 1.35 2.16 -18.58
N SER A 150 0.90 3.19 -17.85
CA SER A 150 1.75 4.35 -17.60
C SER A 150 3.04 3.92 -16.89
N ASP A 151 4.16 4.59 -17.19
CA ASP A 151 5.45 4.31 -16.56
C ASP A 151 5.34 4.29 -15.02
N PHE A 152 4.51 5.17 -14.47
CA PHE A 152 4.22 5.23 -13.03
C PHE A 152 3.43 4.01 -12.55
N GLY A 153 2.39 3.58 -13.28
CA GLY A 153 1.62 2.39 -12.94
C GLY A 153 2.48 1.13 -12.92
N GLU A 154 3.35 0.95 -13.93
CA GLU A 154 4.29 -0.17 -13.98
C GLU A 154 5.32 -0.12 -12.85
N ALA A 155 5.85 1.07 -12.56
CA ALA A 155 6.79 1.29 -11.46
C ALA A 155 6.14 0.98 -10.10
N PHE A 156 4.91 1.44 -9.89
CA PHE A 156 4.15 1.19 -8.66
C PHE A 156 3.87 -0.31 -8.49
N ASP A 157 3.34 -0.98 -9.52
CA ASP A 157 3.07 -2.41 -9.52
C ASP A 157 4.34 -3.23 -9.25
N THR A 158 5.45 -2.86 -9.87
CA THR A 158 6.76 -3.48 -9.65
C THR A 158 7.20 -3.33 -8.20
N THR A 159 7.01 -2.15 -7.62
CA THR A 159 7.37 -1.84 -6.24
C THR A 159 6.51 -2.62 -5.23
N VAL A 160 5.19 -2.69 -5.45
CA VAL A 160 4.25 -3.48 -4.64
C VAL A 160 4.59 -4.97 -4.73
N ARG A 161 4.77 -5.51 -5.94
CA ARG A 161 5.08 -6.93 -6.14
C ARG A 161 6.37 -7.33 -5.44
N ILE A 162 7.44 -6.57 -5.61
CA ILE A 162 8.74 -6.91 -5.00
C ILE A 162 8.68 -6.75 -3.48
N SER A 163 7.90 -5.81 -2.96
CA SER A 163 7.65 -5.70 -1.51
C SER A 163 6.91 -6.92 -0.97
N ALA A 164 5.89 -7.43 -1.68
CA ALA A 164 5.20 -8.67 -1.33
C ALA A 164 6.11 -9.91 -1.42
N GLU A 165 7.02 -9.96 -2.40
CA GLU A 165 8.04 -11.01 -2.52
C GLU A 165 8.99 -11.02 -1.31
N ARG A 166 9.35 -9.83 -0.77
CA ARG A 166 10.16 -9.75 0.46
C ARG A 166 9.42 -10.32 1.66
N ALA A 167 8.12 -10.04 1.79
CA ALA A 167 7.29 -10.57 2.87
C ALA A 167 7.12 -12.09 2.80
N SER A 168 7.13 -12.65 1.58
CA SER A 168 7.01 -14.09 1.33
C SER A 168 8.37 -14.82 1.31
N SER A 169 9.48 -14.09 1.47
CA SER A 169 10.82 -14.67 1.42
C SER A 169 11.10 -15.53 2.65
N VAL A 170 11.58 -16.76 2.43
CA VAL A 170 11.96 -17.72 3.48
C VAL A 170 12.95 -17.13 4.49
N SER A 171 13.85 -16.27 4.02
CA SER A 171 14.77 -15.52 4.87
C SER A 171 14.94 -14.08 4.38
N PRO A 172 14.93 -13.08 5.29
CA PRO A 172 15.25 -11.71 4.93
C PRO A 172 16.67 -11.52 4.35
N LEU A 173 17.59 -12.44 4.64
CA LEU A 173 18.97 -12.37 4.16
C LEU A 173 19.04 -12.43 2.63
N ILE A 174 18.17 -13.21 1.99
CA ILE A 174 18.18 -13.42 0.54
C ILE A 174 17.99 -12.11 -0.20
N TRP A 175 16.94 -11.35 0.13
CA TRP A 175 16.67 -10.09 -0.53
C TRP A 175 17.64 -8.99 -0.08
N LYS A 176 18.13 -9.02 1.17
CA LYS A 176 19.17 -8.08 1.63
C LYS A 176 20.48 -8.25 0.86
N ILE A 177 20.91 -9.48 0.59
CA ILE A 177 22.08 -9.78 -0.25
C ILE A 177 21.85 -9.27 -1.68
N LYS A 178 20.69 -9.58 -2.28
CA LYS A 178 20.33 -9.06 -3.61
C LYS A 178 20.34 -7.52 -3.66
N ARG A 179 19.90 -6.85 -2.58
CA ARG A 179 19.90 -5.39 -2.43
C ARG A 179 21.33 -4.86 -2.34
N TYR A 180 22.18 -5.50 -1.55
CA TYR A 180 23.59 -5.12 -1.39
C TYR A 180 24.36 -5.20 -2.72
N PHE A 181 24.22 -6.30 -3.46
CA PHE A 181 24.85 -6.46 -4.77
C PHE A 181 24.12 -5.76 -5.91
N ASN A 182 22.95 -5.16 -5.65
CA ASN A 182 22.10 -4.49 -6.65
C ASN A 182 21.76 -5.39 -7.85
N ILE A 183 21.26 -6.59 -7.58
CA ILE A 183 20.92 -7.62 -8.60
C ILE A 183 19.46 -8.07 -8.53
N GLY A 184 18.98 -8.67 -9.62
CA GLY A 184 17.66 -9.31 -9.68
C GLY A 184 16.51 -8.38 -9.35
N SER A 185 15.58 -8.84 -8.51
CA SER A 185 14.40 -8.05 -8.10
C SER A 185 14.78 -6.75 -7.40
N GLN A 186 15.87 -6.70 -6.63
CA GLN A 186 16.23 -5.50 -5.89
C GLN A 186 16.82 -4.40 -6.79
N LYS A 187 17.46 -4.77 -7.90
CA LYS A 187 17.85 -3.81 -8.95
C LYS A 187 16.63 -3.19 -9.61
N LYS A 188 15.67 -4.03 -10.02
CA LYS A 188 14.40 -3.59 -10.63
C LYS A 188 13.62 -2.66 -9.71
N LEU A 189 13.57 -2.98 -8.42
CA LEU A 189 12.96 -2.11 -7.41
C LEU A 189 13.64 -0.75 -7.32
N LYS A 190 14.98 -0.70 -7.31
CA LYS A 190 15.75 0.56 -7.31
C LYS A 190 15.50 1.39 -8.57
N GLU A 191 15.25 0.76 -9.71
CA GLU A 191 14.91 1.46 -10.95
C GLU A 191 13.46 1.97 -10.92
N ALA A 192 12.51 1.15 -10.48
CA ALA A 192 11.11 1.52 -10.34
C ALA A 192 10.92 2.69 -9.37
N THR A 193 11.61 2.70 -8.22
CA THR A 193 11.51 3.81 -7.25
C THR A 193 12.16 5.12 -7.73
N LYS A 194 12.94 5.10 -8.82
CA LYS A 194 13.41 6.33 -9.47
C LYS A 194 12.36 6.97 -10.37
N ILE A 195 11.36 6.21 -10.81
CA ILE A 195 10.17 6.72 -11.50
C ILE A 195 9.29 7.41 -10.44
N LYS A 196 9.87 8.43 -9.80
CA LYS A 196 9.16 9.36 -8.94
C LYS A 196 8.47 10.36 -9.87
N ILE A 197 7.14 10.27 -9.85
CA ILE A 197 6.19 11.38 -9.95
C ILE A 197 6.92 12.71 -10.19
N ASN A 198 6.83 13.21 -11.43
CA ASN A 198 7.29 14.53 -11.82
C ASN A 198 6.85 15.54 -10.74
N LYS A 199 7.77 16.36 -10.24
CA LYS A 199 7.67 17.19 -9.01
C LYS A 199 6.46 18.12 -8.89
N ASN A 200 5.55 18.15 -9.86
CA ASN A 200 4.36 18.98 -9.89
C ASN A 200 3.15 18.38 -9.14
N ILE A 201 3.16 17.08 -8.81
CA ILE A 201 1.96 16.40 -8.28
C ILE A 201 1.83 16.49 -6.75
N PHE A 202 2.93 16.71 -6.00
CA PHE A 202 2.89 16.86 -4.54
C PHE A 202 2.70 18.30 -4.04
N ASN A 203 2.58 19.29 -4.94
CA ASN A 203 2.32 20.68 -4.57
C ASN A 203 0.82 20.99 -4.37
N ALA A 204 -0.03 19.97 -4.30
CA ALA A 204 -1.48 20.12 -4.06
C ALA A 204 -1.90 19.89 -2.59
N PHE A 205 -0.93 19.85 -1.66
CA PHE A 205 -1.15 19.95 -0.22
C PHE A 205 -0.17 20.96 0.37
#